data_AF-A0A7X2MU21-F1
#
_entry.id   AF-A0A7X2MU21-F1
#
_cell.length_a   1.000
_cell.length_b   1.000
_cell.length_c   1.000
_cell.angle_alpha   90.00
_cell.angle_beta   90.00
_cell.angle_gamma   90.00
#
_symmetry.space_group_name_H-M   'P 1'
#
loop_
_entity.id
_entity.type
_entity.pdbx_description
1 polymer ?
#
loop_
_entity_poly.entity_id
_entity_poly.type
_entity_poly.pdbx_seq_one_letter_code
_entity_poly.pdbx_strand_id
1 'polypeptide(L)'
;FIERHTGPSPGQPAQMLDAIGARSLEALISTIVPADIQLPGPPAVGEAATEQQALAELKAIASQNLRYKSWIGMGYSAVITPPVILRNMLENPGWYTAYT
;
A
#
# COMPACT_ATOMS: atom_id res chain seq x y z
N PHE A 1 -9.72 0.94 5.16
CA PHE A 1 -8.31 1.07 4.75
C PHE A 1 -7.70 2.39 5.17
N ILE A 2 -8.16 3.55 4.65
CA ILE A 2 -7.52 4.86 4.89
C ILE A 2 -7.30 5.13 6.38
N GLU A 3 -8.31 4.94 7.23
CA GLU A 3 -8.20 5.13 8.69
C GLU A 3 -7.23 4.17 9.40
N ARG A 4 -6.92 3.01 8.80
CA ARG A 4 -5.93 2.05 9.32
C ARG A 4 -4.53 2.25 8.74
N HIS A 5 -4.45 2.94 7.59
CA HIS A 5 -3.21 3.20 6.89
C HIS A 5 -2.59 4.53 7.33
N THR A 6 -3.41 5.56 7.51
CA THR A 6 -3.01 6.88 7.98
C THR A 6 -2.98 6.87 9.51
N GLY A 7 -1.79 7.08 10.09
CA GLY A 7 -1.56 6.97 11.54
C GLY A 7 -2.24 8.04 12.42
N PRO A 8 -2.29 9.33 12.04
CA PRO A 8 -2.90 10.37 12.86
C PRO A 8 -4.39 10.12 13.16
N SER A 9 -4.71 10.06 14.45
CA SER A 9 -6.07 9.99 14.99
C SER A 9 -6.83 11.30 14.75
N PRO A 10 -8.18 11.27 14.82
CA PRO A 10 -8.99 12.48 14.74
C PRO A 10 -8.50 13.56 15.73
N GLY A 11 -8.25 14.77 15.23
CA GLY A 11 -7.74 15.91 16.01
C GLY A 11 -6.21 16.06 16.05
N GLN A 12 -5.42 14.98 15.88
CA GLN A 12 -3.96 15.09 15.78
C GLN A 12 -3.50 15.95 14.59
N PRO A 13 -4.12 15.87 13.38
CA PRO A 13 -3.77 16.77 12.28
C PRO A 13 -3.88 18.25 12.64
N ALA A 14 -4.91 18.65 13.38
CA ALA A 14 -5.08 20.05 13.80
C ALA A 14 -3.96 20.51 14.75
N GLN A 15 -3.58 19.65 15.71
CA GLN A 15 -2.46 19.92 16.62
C GLN A 15 -1.13 20.03 15.88
N MET A 16 -0.89 19.15 14.90
CA MET A 16 0.32 19.17 14.08
C MET A 16 0.39 20.42 13.20
N LEU A 17 -0.73 20.85 12.62
CA LEU A 17 -0.82 22.07 11.82
C LEU A 17 -0.56 23.33 12.66
N ASP A 18 -1.13 23.39 13.87
CA ASP A 18 -0.90 24.49 14.82
C ASP A 18 0.58 24.61 15.22
N ALA A 19 1.23 23.46 15.51
CA ALA A 19 2.65 23.42 15.87
C ALA A 19 3.59 23.98 14.78
N ILE A 20 3.17 23.96 13.52
CA ILE A 20 3.93 24.50 12.37
C ILE A 20 3.35 25.80 11.82
N GLY A 21 2.31 26.37 12.47
CA GLY A 21 1.67 27.61 12.05
C GLY A 21 0.86 27.52 10.75
N ALA A 22 0.48 26.32 10.31
CA ALA A 22 -0.31 26.10 9.10
C ALA A 22 -1.82 26.15 9.40
N ARG A 23 -2.59 26.83 8.54
CA ARG A 23 -4.05 27.00 8.72
C ARG A 23 -4.88 25.79 8.29
N SER A 24 -4.37 25.02 7.33
CA SER A 24 -4.99 23.78 6.84
C SER A 24 -3.93 22.95 6.11
N LEU A 25 -4.26 21.70 5.78
CA LEU A 25 -3.40 20.83 4.97
C LEU A 25 -3.21 21.40 3.56
N GLU A 26 -4.26 21.95 2.96
CA GLU A 26 -4.22 22.58 1.63
C GLU A 26 -3.30 23.81 1.66
N ALA A 27 -3.42 24.66 2.69
CA ALA A 27 -2.55 25.81 2.85
C ALA A 27 -1.08 25.40 2.99
N LEU A 28 -0.80 24.34 3.75
CA LEU A 28 0.54 23.79 3.88
C LEU A 28 1.09 23.31 2.53
N ILE A 29 0.30 22.52 1.78
CA ILE A 29 0.69 22.02 0.45
C ILE A 29 1.01 23.17 -0.51
N SER A 30 0.16 24.21 -0.56
CA SER A 30 0.37 25.36 -1.45
C SER A 30 1.64 26.18 -1.12
N THR A 31 2.13 26.12 0.12
CA THR A 31 3.40 26.78 0.50
C THR A 31 4.63 25.96 0.14
N ILE A 32 4.49 24.64 -0.05
CA ILE A 32 5.61 23.71 -0.29
C ILE A 32 5.73 23.34 -1.77
N VAL A 33 4.60 23.05 -2.43
CA VAL A 33 4.57 22.54 -3.80
C VAL A 33 4.21 23.68 -4.76
N PRO A 34 5.11 24.08 -5.69
CA PRO A 34 4.80 25.09 -6.70
C PRO A 34 3.55 24.76 -7.52
N ALA A 35 2.69 25.75 -7.72
CA ALA A 35 1.38 25.55 -8.35
C ALA A 35 1.46 25.07 -9.82
N ASP A 36 2.53 25.40 -10.52
CA ASP A 36 2.76 25.05 -11.92
C ASP A 36 3.08 23.57 -12.15
N ILE A 37 3.45 22.84 -11.10
CA ILE A 37 3.69 21.38 -11.13
C ILE A 37 2.62 20.57 -10.39
N GLN A 38 1.58 21.22 -9.85
CA GLN A 38 0.48 20.51 -9.20
C GLN A 38 -0.45 19.87 -10.23
N LEU A 39 -0.97 18.70 -9.90
CA LEU A 39 -2.04 18.09 -10.69
C LEU A 39 -3.32 18.94 -10.57
N PRO A 40 -4.06 19.14 -11.67
CA PRO A 40 -5.31 19.93 -11.65
C PRO A 40 -6.45 19.25 -10.87
N GLY A 41 -6.28 17.97 -10.54
CA GLY A 41 -7.19 17.17 -9.72
C GLY A 41 -6.58 15.79 -9.44
N PRO A 42 -7.25 14.98 -8.61
CA PRO A 42 -6.81 13.61 -8.34
C PRO A 42 -6.73 12.78 -9.64
N PRO A 43 -5.77 11.84 -9.73
CA PRO A 43 -5.71 10.93 -10.87
C PRO A 43 -6.98 10.06 -10.95
N ALA A 44 -7.41 9.74 -12.16
CA ALA A 44 -8.56 8.87 -12.41
C ALA A 44 -8.22 7.40 -12.10
N VAL A 45 -8.33 7.01 -10.83
CA VAL A 45 -7.96 5.67 -10.32
C VAL A 45 -9.15 4.75 -10.04
N GLY A 46 -10.38 5.20 -10.33
CA GLY A 46 -11.60 4.47 -10.01
C GLY A 46 -12.08 4.68 -8.57
N GLU A 47 -13.16 3.99 -8.22
CA GLU A 47 -13.78 4.09 -6.91
C GLU A 47 -12.98 3.36 -5.83
N ALA A 48 -13.07 3.85 -4.60
CA ALA A 48 -12.44 3.19 -3.47
C ALA A 48 -13.10 1.83 -3.18
N ALA A 49 -12.29 0.82 -2.88
CA ALA A 49 -12.75 -0.47 -2.40
C ALA A 49 -12.50 -0.62 -0.89
N THR A 50 -13.40 -1.32 -0.20
CA THR A 50 -13.08 -1.86 1.13
C THR A 50 -12.00 -2.93 1.00
N GLU A 51 -11.30 -3.24 2.10
CA GLU A 51 -10.26 -4.26 2.08
C GLU A 51 -10.78 -5.65 1.74
N GLN A 52 -12.03 -5.96 2.14
CA GLN A 52 -12.68 -7.21 1.79
C GLN A 52 -13.01 -7.27 0.29
N GLN A 53 -13.52 -6.18 -0.28
CA GLN A 53 -13.81 -6.09 -1.71
C GLN A 53 -12.54 -6.22 -2.55
N ALA A 54 -11.49 -5.48 -2.19
CA ALA A 54 -10.20 -5.55 -2.89
C ALA A 54 -9.62 -6.98 -2.88
N LEU A 55 -9.67 -7.68 -1.73
CA LEU A 55 -9.22 -9.06 -1.65
C LEU A 55 -10.08 -10.03 -2.48
N ALA A 56 -11.40 -9.83 -2.51
CA ALA A 56 -12.30 -10.66 -3.30
C ALA A 56 -12.08 -10.48 -4.80
N GLU A 57 -11.91 -9.22 -5.25
CA GLU A 57 -11.60 -8.88 -6.64
C GLU A 57 -10.26 -9.48 -7.07
N LEU A 58 -9.20 -9.29 -6.28
CA LEU A 58 -7.89 -9.87 -6.56
C LEU A 58 -7.92 -11.40 -6.62
N LYS A 59 -8.72 -12.06 -5.78
CA LYS A 59 -8.91 -13.52 -5.84
C LYS A 59 -9.61 -13.94 -7.14
N ALA A 60 -10.61 -13.19 -7.60
CA ALA A 60 -11.27 -13.48 -8.87
C ALA A 60 -10.30 -13.35 -10.05
N ILE A 61 -9.48 -12.30 -10.07
CA ILE A 61 -8.42 -12.13 -11.09
C ILE A 61 -7.40 -13.28 -11.01
N ALA A 62 -6.87 -13.57 -9.82
CA ALA A 62 -5.87 -14.62 -9.62
C ALA A 62 -6.37 -16.02 -10.01
N SER A 63 -7.69 -16.27 -9.91
CA SER A 63 -8.30 -17.56 -10.30
C SER A 63 -8.25 -17.85 -11.80
N GLN A 64 -8.00 -16.84 -12.63
CA GLN A 64 -7.84 -16.99 -14.09
C GLN A 64 -6.47 -17.58 -14.46
N ASN A 65 -5.51 -17.59 -13.53
CA ASN A 65 -4.18 -18.14 -13.78
C ASN A 65 -4.21 -19.67 -13.86
N LEU A 66 -3.56 -20.24 -14.88
CA LEU A 66 -3.38 -21.68 -15.04
C LEU A 66 -2.06 -22.12 -14.41
N ARG A 67 -2.13 -23.00 -13.42
CA ARG A 67 -0.97 -23.53 -12.70
C ARG A 67 -0.51 -24.85 -13.31
N TYR A 68 0.57 -24.81 -14.08
CA TYR A 68 1.21 -25.99 -14.68
C TYR A 68 2.39 -26.49 -13.86
N LYS A 69 2.75 -27.76 -14.08
CA LYS A 69 4.10 -28.25 -13.75
C LYS A 69 5.06 -27.74 -14.82
N SER A 70 5.80 -26.69 -14.48
CA SER A 70 6.71 -26.03 -15.43
C SER A 70 8.12 -26.60 -15.33
N TRP A 71 8.64 -27.11 -16.44
CA TRP A 71 10.02 -27.58 -16.60
C TRP A 71 10.81 -26.79 -17.64
N ILE A 72 10.40 -25.54 -17.89
CA ILE A 72 11.02 -24.64 -18.87
C ILE A 72 12.49 -24.33 -18.48
N GLY A 73 12.78 -24.24 -17.18
CA GLY A 73 14.11 -23.92 -16.68
C GLY A 73 14.46 -22.44 -16.87
N MET A 74 15.55 -22.16 -17.59
CA MET A 74 16.02 -20.78 -17.89
C MET A 74 16.25 -19.90 -16.64
N GLY A 75 16.77 -20.49 -15.57
CA GLY A 75 17.08 -19.77 -14.32
C GLY A 75 15.97 -19.81 -13.26
N TYR A 76 14.81 -20.41 -13.56
CA TYR A 76 13.73 -20.63 -12.59
C TYR A 76 13.39 -22.10 -12.48
N SER A 77 13.24 -22.60 -11.25
CA SER A 77 12.87 -24.00 -10.96
C SER A 77 11.96 -24.04 -9.75
N ALA A 78 10.91 -24.86 -9.83
CA ALA A 78 9.96 -24.99 -8.73
C ALA A 78 10.64 -25.65 -7.52
N VAL A 79 10.39 -25.10 -6.33
CA VAL A 79 10.91 -25.61 -5.05
C VAL A 79 9.78 -25.74 -4.04
N ILE A 80 10.01 -26.53 -3.00
CA ILE A 80 9.14 -26.58 -1.82
C ILE A 80 9.66 -25.54 -0.83
N THR A 81 8.93 -24.44 -0.64
CA THR A 81 9.21 -23.50 0.45
C THR A 81 8.84 -24.19 1.77
N PRO A 82 9.78 -24.40 2.71
CA PRO A 82 9.46 -25.02 3.99
C PRO A 82 8.38 -24.22 4.73
N PRO A 83 7.28 -24.85 5.20
CA PRO A 83 6.17 -24.13 5.82
C PRO A 83 6.58 -23.25 7.00
N VAL A 84 7.59 -23.68 7.76
CA VAL A 84 8.13 -22.92 8.89
C VAL A 84 8.78 -21.60 8.44
N ILE A 85 9.43 -21.57 7.28
CA ILE A 85 10.05 -20.35 6.71
C ILE A 85 8.96 -19.45 6.14
N LEU A 86 8.01 -20.03 5.38
CA LEU A 86 6.89 -19.26 4.82
C LEU A 86 6.13 -18.51 5.92
N ARG A 87 5.68 -19.24 6.96
CA ARG A 87 4.81 -18.68 7.99
C ARG A 87 5.51 -17.71 8.95
N ASN A 88 6.74 -18.04 9.37
CA ASN A 88 7.42 -17.32 10.45
C ASN A 88 8.39 -16.23 9.98
N MET A 89 8.70 -16.20 8.68
CA MET A 89 9.60 -15.21 8.08
C MET A 89 8.91 -14.42 6.98
N LEU A 90 8.49 -15.05 5.88
CA LEU A 90 7.91 -14.33 4.73
C LEU A 90 6.56 -13.67 5.04
N GLU A 91 5.71 -14.34 5.83
CA GLU A 91 4.39 -13.84 6.24
C GLU A 91 4.42 -13.13 7.61
N ASN A 92 5.61 -12.80 8.13
CA ASN A 92 5.77 -12.19 9.45
C ASN A 92 6.28 -10.74 9.33
N PRO A 93 5.47 -9.73 9.69
CA PRO A 93 5.89 -8.33 9.61
C PRO A 93 7.14 -8.03 10.44
N GLY A 94 7.42 -8.77 11.52
CA GLY A 94 8.65 -8.61 12.30
C GLY A 94 9.93 -8.89 11.49
N TRP A 95 9.83 -9.54 10.34
CA TRP A 95 10.94 -9.82 9.44
C TRP A 95 10.99 -8.91 8.20
N TYR A 96 9.84 -8.45 7.69
CA TYR A 96 9.79 -7.73 6.40
C TYR A 96 9.53 -6.23 6.50
N THR A 97 9.26 -5.67 7.68
CA THR A 97 9.00 -4.21 7.82
C THR A 97 10.25 -3.38 8.13
N ALA A 98 11.33 -4.01 8.60
CA ALA A 98 12.58 -3.32 8.85
C ALA A 98 13.29 -2.92 7.54
N TYR A 99 14.11 -1.87 7.61
CA TYR A 99 15.00 -1.44 6.52
C TYR A 99 16.45 -1.35 7.04
N THR A 100 17.43 -1.42 6.13
CA THR A 100 18.87 -1.35 6.45
C THR A 100 19.25 -0.03 7.11
#